data_AF-R5EB02-F1
#
_entry.id   AF-R5EB02-F1
#
_cell.length_a   1.000
_cell.length_b   1.000
_cell.length_c   1.000
_cell.angle_alpha   90.00
_cell.angle_beta   90.00
_cell.angle_gamma   90.00
#
_symmetry.space_group_name_H-M   'P 1'
#
loop_
_entity.id
_entity.type
_entity.pdbx_description
1 polymer ?
#
loop_
_entity_poly.entity_id
_entity_poly.type
_entity_poly.pdbx_seq_one_letter_code
_entity_poly.pdbx_strand_id
1 'polypeptide(L)'
;MNKATQADTKHIYVLLSRTHTTPARLIRLFTKEPYSHASIALDLELVHLYSFARKHIHNPFDCGFIEEDIESGIFGLDKNIYCSVYEIPVTEEQYQIIQDEINLFKKNKDIYQYNYTGLVGVMLGKNVTDGKHFFCSQFVSHIIYKSGIHLFSKSNGLIRPYDFHIRLKHQRIYKGRLADYREYLRQSGRRVSAGLNNTEKIPQAMLKAAVRWNVSLHSIGQQLL
;
A
#
# COMPACT_ATOMS: atom_id res chain seq x y z
N MET A 1 37.87 -8.16 -15.65
CA MET A 1 36.59 -8.54 -16.28
C MET A 1 35.47 -8.25 -15.29
N ASN A 2 34.64 -7.25 -15.61
CA ASN A 2 33.59 -6.75 -14.74
C ASN A 2 32.46 -7.77 -14.61
N LYS A 3 32.17 -8.22 -13.39
CA LYS A 3 30.85 -8.75 -13.03
C LYS A 3 29.90 -7.55 -13.10
N ALA A 4 29.20 -7.38 -14.22
CA ALA A 4 28.01 -6.55 -14.24
C ALA A 4 27.08 -7.14 -13.18
N THR A 5 26.87 -6.40 -12.10
CA THR A 5 25.88 -6.68 -11.07
C THR A 5 24.54 -6.83 -11.79
N GLN A 6 24.00 -8.04 -11.82
CA GLN A 6 22.61 -8.26 -12.22
C GLN A 6 21.78 -7.46 -11.21
N ALA A 7 21.29 -6.29 -11.63
CA ALA A 7 20.41 -5.49 -10.79
C ALA A 7 19.18 -6.35 -10.52
N ASP A 8 19.02 -6.80 -9.27
CA ASP A 8 17.83 -7.53 -8.83
C ASP A 8 16.62 -6.64 -9.14
N THR A 9 15.81 -7.05 -10.11
CA THR A 9 14.58 -6.33 -10.45
C THR A 9 13.63 -6.50 -9.28
N LYS A 10 13.22 -5.38 -8.67
CA LYS A 10 12.22 -5.38 -7.60
C LYS A 10 10.83 -5.41 -8.20
N HIS A 11 9.86 -5.82 -7.40
CA HIS A 11 8.48 -5.91 -7.81
C HIS A 11 7.58 -5.29 -6.75
N ILE A 12 6.54 -4.60 -7.21
CA ILE A 12 5.40 -4.22 -6.39
C ILE A 12 4.15 -4.92 -6.89
N TYR A 13 3.14 -4.98 -6.04
CA TYR A 13 1.91 -5.71 -6.33
C TYR A 13 0.70 -4.80 -6.13
N VAL A 14 -0.20 -4.79 -7.11
CA VAL A 14 -1.50 -4.12 -6.99
C VAL A 14 -2.57 -5.17 -6.83
N LEU A 15 -3.32 -5.10 -5.74
CA LEU A 15 -4.49 -5.93 -5.48
C LEU A 15 -5.75 -5.15 -5.82
N LEU A 16 -6.55 -5.64 -6.75
CA LEU A 16 -7.92 -5.18 -6.96
C LEU A 16 -8.88 -6.19 -6.37
N SER A 17 -9.73 -5.77 -5.43
CA SER A 17 -10.66 -6.67 -4.73
C SER A 17 -12.11 -6.21 -4.87
N ARG A 18 -13.00 -7.21 -4.83
CA ARG A 18 -14.45 -7.05 -4.78
C ARG A 18 -14.92 -7.39 -3.37
N THR A 19 -15.05 -6.37 -2.55
CA THR A 19 -15.61 -6.50 -1.20
C THR A 19 -17.15 -6.44 -1.25
N HIS A 20 -17.84 -7.21 -0.42
CA HIS A 20 -19.32 -7.26 -0.39
C HIS A 20 -19.96 -6.30 0.62
N THR A 21 -19.22 -5.32 1.11
CA THR A 21 -19.68 -4.36 2.11
C THR A 21 -20.79 -3.46 1.56
N THR A 22 -21.71 -2.96 2.39
CA THR A 22 -22.85 -2.15 1.94
C THR A 22 -22.42 -0.93 1.09
N PRO A 23 -21.35 -0.18 1.46
CA PRO A 23 -20.80 0.87 0.58
C PRO A 23 -20.23 0.34 -0.73
N ALA A 24 -19.54 -0.81 -0.71
CA ALA A 24 -19.00 -1.43 -1.93
C ALA A 24 -20.11 -1.93 -2.87
N ARG A 25 -21.23 -2.43 -2.33
CA ARG A 25 -22.42 -2.80 -3.11
C ARG A 25 -23.04 -1.57 -3.79
N LEU A 26 -23.13 -0.45 -3.07
CA LEU A 26 -23.65 0.81 -3.60
C LEU A 26 -22.72 1.38 -4.70
N ILE A 27 -21.41 1.45 -4.44
CA ILE A 27 -20.42 1.90 -5.44
C ILE A 27 -20.52 1.02 -6.69
N ARG A 28 -20.57 -0.31 -6.56
CA ARG A 28 -20.72 -1.21 -7.71
C ARG A 28 -22.03 -1.03 -8.46
N LEU A 29 -23.13 -0.78 -7.76
CA LEU A 29 -24.42 -0.53 -8.40
C LEU A 29 -24.38 0.74 -9.26
N PHE A 30 -23.68 1.77 -8.76
CA PHE A 30 -23.49 3.04 -9.46
C PHE A 30 -22.43 2.98 -10.57
N THR A 31 -21.27 2.36 -10.34
CA THR A 31 -20.17 2.31 -11.32
C THR A 31 -20.31 1.16 -12.32
N LYS A 32 -21.09 0.12 -12.00
CA LYS A 32 -21.17 -1.16 -12.73
C LYS A 32 -19.81 -1.87 -12.89
N GLU A 33 -18.81 -1.48 -12.10
CA GLU A 33 -17.44 -1.99 -12.22
C GLU A 33 -17.24 -3.28 -11.39
N PRO A 34 -16.37 -4.21 -11.85
CA PRO A 34 -16.17 -5.51 -11.21
C PRO A 34 -15.39 -5.46 -9.88
N TYR A 35 -14.60 -4.40 -9.65
CA TYR A 35 -13.78 -4.20 -8.45
C TYR A 35 -14.24 -2.96 -7.69
N SER A 36 -14.23 -3.03 -6.37
CA SER A 36 -14.65 -1.94 -5.48
C SER A 36 -13.51 -1.35 -4.65
N HIS A 37 -12.34 -2.00 -4.63
CA HIS A 37 -11.20 -1.59 -3.83
C HIS A 37 -9.86 -1.85 -4.53
N ALA A 38 -8.85 -1.04 -4.21
CA ALA A 38 -7.50 -1.15 -4.70
C ALA A 38 -6.48 -1.00 -3.56
N SER A 39 -5.45 -1.83 -3.54
CA SER A 39 -4.38 -1.82 -2.54
C SER A 39 -3.02 -2.07 -3.21
N ILE A 40 -1.94 -1.63 -2.56
CA ILE A 40 -0.57 -1.87 -3.01
C ILE A 40 0.19 -2.67 -1.94
N ALA A 41 1.03 -3.62 -2.37
CA ALA A 41 1.95 -4.38 -1.53
C ALA A 41 3.36 -4.36 -2.11
N LEU A 42 4.34 -4.58 -1.24
CA LEU A 42 5.76 -4.64 -1.59
C LEU A 42 6.31 -6.07 -1.61
N ASP A 43 5.45 -7.05 -1.27
CA ASP A 43 5.79 -8.46 -1.21
C ASP A 43 4.78 -9.30 -2.01
N LEU A 44 5.26 -10.41 -2.57
CA LEU A 44 4.45 -11.30 -3.42
C LEU A 44 3.30 -11.95 -2.65
N GLU A 45 3.49 -12.21 -1.35
CA GLU A 45 2.54 -12.94 -0.50
C GLU A 45 1.40 -12.04 0.02
N LEU A 46 1.45 -10.75 -0.27
CA LEU A 46 0.52 -9.72 0.17
C LEU A 46 0.36 -9.72 1.70
N VAL A 47 1.46 -9.88 2.44
CA VAL A 47 1.49 -9.80 3.90
C VAL A 47 1.12 -8.41 4.36
N HIS A 48 1.66 -7.38 3.70
CA HIS A 48 1.36 -5.99 4.00
C HIS A 48 0.69 -5.30 2.81
N LEU A 49 -0.63 -5.16 2.87
CA LEU A 49 -1.42 -4.36 1.93
C LEU A 49 -1.66 -2.97 2.48
N TYR A 50 -1.24 -1.97 1.72
CA TYR A 50 -1.45 -0.56 2.02
C TYR A 50 -2.60 -0.02 1.17
N SER A 51 -3.57 0.62 1.80
CA SER A 51 -4.66 1.30 1.10
C SER A 51 -5.38 2.33 1.97
N PHE A 52 -6.34 3.04 1.40
CA PHE A 52 -7.32 3.83 2.15
C PHE A 52 -8.64 3.08 2.19
N ALA A 53 -9.07 2.64 3.38
CA ALA A 53 -10.36 1.99 3.58
C ALA A 53 -10.91 2.26 4.99
N ARG A 54 -12.02 1.60 5.34
CA ARG A 54 -12.63 1.69 6.67
C ARG A 54 -11.68 1.12 7.72
N LYS A 55 -11.43 1.88 8.78
CA LYS A 55 -10.62 1.43 9.93
C LYS A 55 -11.37 0.43 10.81
N HIS A 56 -12.70 0.55 10.87
CA HIS A 56 -13.56 -0.32 11.68
C HIS A 56 -14.76 -0.85 10.88
N ILE A 57 -15.09 -2.12 11.06
CA ILE A 57 -16.17 -2.81 10.31
C ILE A 57 -17.55 -2.20 10.61
N HIS A 58 -17.77 -1.82 11.88
CA HIS A 58 -19.05 -1.31 12.36
C HIS A 58 -19.26 0.19 12.13
N ASN A 59 -18.22 0.93 11.74
CA ASN A 59 -18.34 2.37 11.47
C ASN A 59 -18.02 2.67 9.99
N PRO A 60 -19.04 2.90 9.13
CA PRO A 60 -18.83 3.22 7.72
C PRO A 60 -18.21 4.60 7.49
N PHE A 61 -18.19 5.46 8.52
CA PHE A 61 -17.68 6.84 8.48
C PHE A 61 -16.30 7.01 9.12
N ASP A 62 -15.66 5.93 9.58
CA ASP A 62 -14.26 5.96 10.00
C ASP A 62 -13.38 5.27 8.95
N CYS A 63 -12.78 6.07 8.07
CA CYS A 63 -11.90 5.61 7.01
C CYS A 63 -10.60 6.41 7.05
N GLY A 64 -9.51 5.79 6.62
CA GLY A 64 -8.21 6.43 6.47
C GLY A 64 -7.19 5.45 5.92
N PHE A 65 -5.91 5.80 6.07
CA PHE A 65 -4.83 4.89 5.72
C PHE A 65 -4.85 3.65 6.62
N ILE A 66 -4.77 2.48 6.01
CA ILE A 66 -4.74 1.18 6.68
C ILE A 66 -3.63 0.30 6.11
N GLU A 67 -3.14 -0.58 6.96
CA GLU A 67 -2.23 -1.67 6.65
C GLU A 67 -2.95 -2.96 7.05
N GLU A 68 -3.23 -3.83 6.10
CA GLU A 68 -3.98 -5.07 6.30
C GLU A 68 -3.21 -6.28 5.75
N ASP A 69 -3.39 -7.44 6.36
CA ASP A 69 -3.00 -8.73 5.79
C ASP A 69 -4.25 -9.41 5.20
N ILE A 70 -4.11 -10.09 4.05
CA ILE A 70 -5.20 -10.80 3.37
C ILE A 70 -5.85 -11.93 4.20
N GLU A 71 -5.18 -12.43 5.23
CA GLU A 71 -5.69 -13.42 6.18
C GLU A 71 -6.31 -12.79 7.44
N SER A 72 -6.22 -11.47 7.60
CA SER A 72 -6.72 -10.74 8.78
C SER A 72 -7.73 -9.65 8.39
N GLY A 73 -8.31 -8.98 9.38
CA GLY A 73 -9.23 -7.86 9.16
C GLY A 73 -10.46 -8.22 8.30
N ILE A 74 -10.87 -7.32 7.41
CA ILE A 74 -12.03 -7.54 6.53
C ILE A 74 -11.78 -8.69 5.55
N PHE A 75 -10.54 -8.85 5.08
CA PHE A 75 -10.19 -9.89 4.12
C PHE A 75 -10.23 -11.30 4.72
N GLY A 76 -9.79 -11.47 5.97
CA GLY A 76 -9.89 -12.73 6.69
C GLY A 76 -11.32 -13.14 7.06
N LEU A 77 -12.21 -12.15 7.27
CA LEU A 77 -13.60 -12.39 7.66
C LEU A 77 -14.51 -12.79 6.48
N ASP A 78 -14.28 -12.23 5.28
CA ASP A 78 -15.05 -12.55 4.08
C ASP A 78 -14.24 -13.37 3.09
N LYS A 79 -14.33 -14.70 3.22
CA LYS A 79 -13.66 -15.66 2.32
C LYS A 79 -14.20 -15.65 0.88
N ASN A 80 -15.28 -14.92 0.60
CA ASN A 80 -15.89 -14.82 -0.73
C ASN A 80 -15.48 -13.55 -1.51
N ILE A 81 -14.42 -12.88 -1.05
CA ILE A 81 -13.81 -11.77 -1.79
C ILE A 81 -13.10 -12.29 -3.04
N TYR A 82 -13.53 -11.81 -4.20
CA TYR A 82 -12.85 -12.07 -5.47
C TYR A 82 -11.84 -10.96 -5.76
N CYS A 83 -10.68 -11.32 -6.30
CA CYS A 83 -9.62 -10.37 -6.58
C CYS A 83 -8.89 -10.62 -7.91
N SER A 84 -8.07 -9.64 -8.28
CA SER A 84 -6.98 -9.79 -9.25
C SER A 84 -5.72 -9.17 -8.68
N VAL A 85 -4.60 -9.87 -8.82
CA VAL A 85 -3.27 -9.42 -8.39
C VAL A 85 -2.45 -9.12 -9.63
N TYR A 86 -1.81 -7.95 -9.64
CA TYR A 86 -0.96 -7.48 -10.72
C TYR A 86 0.45 -7.26 -10.20
N GLU A 87 1.46 -7.70 -10.95
CA GLU A 87 2.87 -7.56 -10.61
C GLU A 87 3.52 -6.51 -11.52
N ILE A 88 4.12 -5.49 -10.93
CA ILE A 88 4.77 -4.40 -11.66
C ILE A 88 6.27 -4.48 -11.36
N PRO A 89 7.13 -4.77 -12.36
CA PRO A 89 8.57 -4.68 -12.17
C PRO A 89 8.97 -3.21 -12.02
N VAL A 90 9.87 -2.94 -11.09
CA VAL A 90 10.35 -1.60 -10.76
C VAL A 90 11.86 -1.62 -10.55
N THR A 91 12.51 -0.49 -10.77
CA THR A 91 13.94 -0.33 -10.41
C THR A 91 14.08 -0.24 -8.88
N GLU A 92 15.30 -0.45 -8.37
CA GLU A 92 15.59 -0.27 -6.94
C GLU A 92 15.24 1.14 -6.46
N GLU A 93 15.57 2.16 -7.27
CA GLU A 93 15.24 3.56 -6.98
C GLU A 93 13.73 3.79 -6.88
N GLN A 94 12.97 3.27 -7.84
CA GLN A 94 11.51 3.36 -7.82
C GLN A 94 10.92 2.66 -6.60
N TYR A 95 11.44 1.47 -6.26
CA TYR A 95 11.02 0.72 -5.10
C TYR A 95 11.28 1.50 -3.80
N GLN A 96 12.44 2.12 -3.66
CA GLN A 96 12.78 2.94 -2.49
C GLN A 96 11.84 4.14 -2.36
N ILE A 97 11.56 4.85 -3.46
CA ILE A 97 10.60 5.98 -3.45
C ILE A 97 9.21 5.51 -3.03
N ILE A 98 8.76 4.37 -3.55
CA ILE A 98 7.46 3.78 -3.17
C ILE A 98 7.41 3.48 -1.68
N GLN A 99 8.46 2.85 -1.16
CA GLN A 99 8.57 2.50 0.25
C GLN A 99 8.58 3.75 1.15
N ASP A 100 9.32 4.79 0.76
CA ASP A 100 9.41 6.04 1.50
C ASP A 100 8.07 6.79 1.52
N GLU A 101 7.37 6.84 0.39
CA GLU A 101 6.03 7.42 0.31
C GLU A 101 5.04 6.64 1.19
N ILE A 102 5.02 5.31 1.12
CA ILE A 102 4.19 4.49 2.03
C ILE A 102 4.53 4.77 3.49
N ASN A 103 5.82 4.88 3.84
CA ASN A 103 6.28 5.20 5.18
C ASN A 103 5.83 6.60 5.65
N LEU A 104 5.75 7.58 4.74
CA LEU A 104 5.20 8.89 5.02
C LEU A 104 3.73 8.80 5.43
N PHE A 105 2.93 8.01 4.70
CA PHE A 105 1.53 7.74 5.05
C PHE A 105 1.40 6.98 6.38
N LYS A 106 2.27 5.98 6.64
CA LYS A 106 2.30 5.25 7.92
C LYS A 106 2.59 6.17 9.11
N LYS A 107 3.60 7.03 9.00
CA LYS A 107 4.02 7.97 10.05
C LYS A 107 2.96 9.03 10.35
N ASN A 108 2.21 9.46 9.33
CA ASN A 108 1.22 10.53 9.44
C ASN A 108 -0.22 10.01 9.32
N LYS A 109 -0.48 8.74 9.69
CA LYS A 109 -1.77 8.06 9.55
C LYS A 109 -2.95 8.77 10.25
N ASP A 110 -2.64 9.59 11.26
CA ASP A 110 -3.62 10.35 12.04
C ASP A 110 -3.99 11.69 11.38
N ILE A 111 -3.14 12.16 10.46
CA ILE A 111 -3.32 13.40 9.68
C ILE A 111 -4.12 13.11 8.40
N TYR A 112 -3.90 11.95 7.78
CA TYR A 112 -4.60 11.57 6.55
C TYR A 112 -5.99 10.99 6.85
N GLN A 113 -7.03 11.75 6.50
CA GLN A 113 -8.43 11.38 6.70
C GLN A 113 -9.10 11.01 5.38
N TYR A 114 -10.19 10.25 5.41
CA TYR A 114 -10.87 9.80 4.18
C TYR A 114 -11.83 10.83 3.60
N ASN A 115 -11.86 10.94 2.26
CA ASN A 115 -12.62 11.98 1.56
C ASN A 115 -14.10 11.63 1.45
N TYR A 116 -14.90 11.79 2.50
CA TYR A 116 -16.34 11.54 2.41
C TYR A 116 -17.04 12.50 1.42
N THR A 117 -16.62 13.76 1.38
CA THR A 117 -17.14 14.77 0.43
C THR A 117 -16.65 14.52 -0.99
N GLY A 118 -15.41 14.05 -1.15
CA GLY A 118 -14.83 13.64 -2.43
C GLY A 118 -15.41 12.35 -2.99
N LEU A 119 -15.86 11.40 -2.17
CA LEU A 119 -16.53 10.19 -2.66
C LEU A 119 -17.85 10.54 -3.37
N VAL A 120 -18.63 11.48 -2.82
CA VAL A 120 -19.84 12.01 -3.48
C VAL A 120 -19.48 12.84 -4.72
N GLY A 121 -18.40 13.63 -4.65
CA GLY A 121 -17.88 14.40 -5.79
C GLY A 121 -17.44 13.53 -6.97
N VAL A 122 -16.72 12.43 -6.71
CA VAL A 122 -16.23 11.48 -7.72
C VAL A 122 -17.37 10.66 -8.34
N MET A 123 -18.40 10.30 -7.54
CA MET A 123 -19.64 9.73 -8.09
C MET A 123 -20.37 10.71 -9.03
N LEU A 124 -20.17 12.01 -8.86
CA LEU A 124 -20.70 13.09 -9.72
C LEU A 124 -19.67 13.63 -10.75
N GLY A 125 -18.52 12.98 -10.92
CA GLY A 125 -17.50 13.36 -11.91
C GLY A 125 -16.69 14.62 -11.59
N LYS A 126 -16.72 15.12 -10.35
CA LYS A 126 -15.96 16.31 -9.90
C LYS A 126 -14.65 15.89 -9.23
N ASN A 127 -13.56 16.53 -9.65
CA ASN A 127 -12.23 16.33 -9.08
C ASN A 127 -12.15 17.00 -7.70
N VAL A 128 -12.11 16.21 -6.62
CA VAL A 128 -11.95 16.72 -5.26
C VAL A 128 -10.58 16.27 -4.74
N THR A 129 -9.54 17.02 -5.11
CA THR A 129 -8.20 16.87 -4.56
C THR A 129 -7.92 18.04 -3.64
N ASP A 130 -7.84 17.79 -2.34
CA ASP A 130 -7.42 18.80 -1.35
C ASP A 130 -6.09 18.44 -0.66
N GLY A 131 -5.41 17.41 -1.15
CA GLY A 131 -4.13 16.94 -0.63
C GLY A 131 -4.19 16.23 0.73
N LYS A 132 -5.37 16.14 1.36
CA LYS A 132 -5.56 15.55 2.68
C LYS A 132 -6.45 14.32 2.67
N HIS A 133 -7.25 14.16 1.63
CA HIS A 133 -8.16 13.05 1.52
C HIS A 133 -7.97 12.21 0.26
N PHE A 134 -7.84 10.89 0.47
CA PHE A 134 -7.61 9.89 -0.56
C PHE A 134 -8.67 8.79 -0.48
N PHE A 135 -9.13 8.32 -1.63
CA PHE A 135 -9.77 7.01 -1.75
C PHE A 135 -8.78 5.98 -2.29
N CYS A 136 -9.10 4.70 -2.17
CA CYS A 136 -8.15 3.58 -2.35
C CYS A 136 -7.35 3.63 -3.67
N SER A 137 -8.02 3.85 -4.81
CA SER A 137 -7.37 3.93 -6.12
C SER A 137 -6.57 5.21 -6.34
N GLN A 138 -6.98 6.34 -5.74
CA GLN A 138 -6.20 7.58 -5.77
C GLN A 138 -4.89 7.43 -5.01
N PHE A 139 -4.92 6.79 -3.84
CA PHE A 139 -3.72 6.49 -3.06
C PHE A 139 -2.74 5.61 -3.85
N VAL A 140 -3.20 4.47 -4.38
CA VAL A 140 -2.35 3.56 -5.17
C VAL A 140 -1.75 4.29 -6.37
N SER A 141 -2.55 5.12 -7.07
CA SER A 141 -2.03 5.90 -8.20
C SER A 141 -1.02 6.96 -7.76
N HIS A 142 -1.24 7.62 -6.63
CA HIS A 142 -0.33 8.62 -6.09
C HIS A 142 1.06 8.02 -5.80
N ILE A 143 1.11 6.88 -5.11
CA ILE A 143 2.36 6.18 -4.79
C ILE A 143 3.12 5.81 -6.06
N ILE A 144 2.44 5.20 -7.05
CA ILE A 144 3.04 4.77 -8.31
C ILE A 144 3.50 5.98 -9.16
N TYR A 145 2.71 7.05 -9.19
CA TYR A 145 3.07 8.28 -9.90
C TYR A 145 4.31 8.95 -9.31
N LYS A 146 4.40 9.01 -7.97
CA LYS A 146 5.53 9.62 -7.26
C LYS A 146 6.85 8.88 -7.47
N SER A 147 6.80 7.59 -7.77
CA SER A 147 7.95 6.79 -8.18
C SER A 147 8.31 6.94 -9.66
N GLY A 148 7.72 7.89 -10.38
CA GLY A 148 7.99 8.11 -11.81
C GLY A 148 7.32 7.10 -12.74
N ILE A 149 6.42 6.24 -12.25
CA ILE A 149 5.68 5.29 -13.08
C ILE A 149 4.36 5.94 -13.51
N HIS A 150 4.28 6.33 -14.78
CA HIS A 150 3.10 7.02 -15.32
C HIS A 150 2.11 6.02 -15.96
N LEU A 151 1.18 5.49 -15.17
CA LEU A 151 0.17 4.54 -15.64
C LEU A 151 -1.01 5.23 -16.37
N PHE A 152 -1.39 6.44 -15.96
CA PHE A 152 -2.63 7.09 -16.37
C PHE A 152 -2.39 8.51 -16.86
N SER A 153 -3.20 8.97 -17.82
CA SER A 153 -3.21 10.35 -18.33
C SER A 153 -4.19 11.28 -17.60
N LYS A 154 -4.98 10.75 -16.66
CA LYS A 154 -5.98 11.50 -15.89
C LYS A 154 -5.47 11.86 -14.50
N SER A 155 -6.08 12.88 -13.90
CA SER A 155 -5.76 13.29 -12.53
C SER A 155 -6.03 12.17 -11.52
N ASN A 156 -5.20 12.09 -10.47
CA ASN A 156 -5.30 11.03 -9.47
C ASN A 156 -6.69 10.92 -8.83
N GLY A 157 -7.38 12.05 -8.65
CA GLY A 157 -8.74 12.12 -8.11
C GLY A 157 -9.84 11.56 -9.03
N LEU A 158 -9.51 11.11 -10.24
CA LEU A 158 -10.46 10.48 -11.19
C LEU A 158 -10.14 9.02 -11.50
N ILE A 159 -9.11 8.45 -10.86
CA ILE A 159 -8.66 7.09 -11.11
C ILE A 159 -9.48 6.11 -10.29
N ARG A 160 -10.09 5.14 -10.96
CA ARG A 160 -10.92 4.09 -10.38
C ARG A 160 -10.14 2.77 -10.36
N PRO A 161 -10.52 1.81 -9.51
CA PRO A 161 -9.95 0.46 -9.52
C PRO A 161 -9.99 -0.19 -10.92
N TYR A 162 -11.06 0.06 -11.70
CA TYR A 162 -11.18 -0.50 -13.04
C TYR A 162 -10.13 0.03 -14.04
N ASP A 163 -9.60 1.23 -13.85
CA ASP A 163 -8.53 1.74 -14.72
C ASP A 163 -7.24 0.93 -14.56
N PHE A 164 -6.90 0.54 -13.32
CA PHE A 164 -5.80 -0.39 -13.06
C PHE A 164 -6.03 -1.73 -13.77
N HIS A 165 -7.25 -2.25 -13.74
CA HIS A 165 -7.59 -3.51 -14.41
C HIS A 165 -7.31 -3.46 -15.92
N ILE A 166 -7.66 -2.35 -16.58
CA ILE A 166 -7.39 -2.14 -18.01
C ILE A 166 -5.89 -1.98 -18.24
N ARG A 167 -5.24 -1.08 -17.48
CA ARG A 167 -3.87 -0.65 -17.73
C ARG A 167 -2.83 -1.72 -17.42
N LEU A 168 -3.10 -2.53 -16.40
CA LEU A 168 -2.23 -3.61 -15.92
C LEU A 168 -2.65 -4.99 -16.44
N LYS A 169 -3.53 -5.08 -17.44
CA LYS A 169 -4.13 -6.35 -17.89
C LYS A 169 -3.11 -7.46 -18.20
N HIS A 170 -1.92 -7.09 -18.71
CA HIS A 170 -0.85 -8.02 -19.09
C HIS A 170 0.08 -8.38 -17.93
N GLN A 171 -0.02 -7.67 -16.81
CA GLN A 171 0.75 -7.86 -15.59
C GLN A 171 -0.01 -8.71 -14.56
N ARG A 172 -1.18 -9.26 -14.91
CA ARG A 172 -1.99 -10.02 -13.97
C ARG A 172 -1.35 -11.39 -13.70
N ILE A 173 -1.08 -11.65 -12.43
CA ILE A 173 -0.48 -12.91 -11.96
C ILE A 173 -1.49 -13.85 -11.31
N TYR A 174 -2.64 -13.33 -10.90
CA TYR A 174 -3.70 -14.11 -10.26
C TYR A 174 -5.08 -13.49 -10.49
N LYS A 175 -6.10 -14.35 -10.59
CA LYS A 175 -7.53 -13.99 -10.57
C LYS A 175 -8.30 -15.13 -9.91
N GLY A 176 -9.03 -14.84 -8.85
CA GLY A 176 -9.76 -15.87 -8.10
C GLY A 176 -10.28 -15.34 -6.77
N ARG A 177 -10.53 -16.23 -5.82
CA ARG A 177 -10.86 -15.85 -4.45
C ARG A 177 -9.59 -15.43 -3.72
N LEU A 178 -9.63 -14.33 -2.98
CA LEU A 178 -8.47 -13.83 -2.26
C LEU A 178 -7.93 -14.87 -1.26
N ALA A 179 -8.83 -15.62 -0.60
CA ALA A 179 -8.47 -16.67 0.35
C ALA A 179 -7.65 -17.83 -0.27
N ASP A 180 -7.72 -18.03 -1.60
CA ASP A 180 -7.00 -19.09 -2.29
C ASP A 180 -5.62 -18.63 -2.80
N TYR A 181 -5.27 -17.34 -2.64
CA TYR A 181 -4.10 -16.74 -3.29
C TYR A 181 -2.76 -17.32 -2.81
N ARG A 182 -2.53 -17.40 -1.50
CA ARG A 182 -1.27 -17.95 -0.95
C ARG A 182 -1.10 -19.42 -1.29
N GLU A 183 -2.20 -20.16 -1.32
CA GLU A 183 -2.17 -21.56 -1.75
C GLU A 183 -1.84 -21.69 -3.24
N TYR A 184 -2.41 -20.83 -4.09
CA TYR A 184 -2.02 -20.74 -5.49
C TYR A 184 -0.53 -20.42 -5.68
N LEU A 185 0.06 -19.54 -4.87
CA LEU A 185 1.51 -19.26 -4.92
C LEU A 185 2.35 -20.52 -4.62
N ARG A 186 1.97 -21.29 -3.60
CA ARG A 186 2.65 -22.55 -3.25
C ARG A 186 2.60 -23.56 -4.40
N GLN A 187 1.43 -23.71 -5.03
CA GLN A 187 1.22 -24.66 -6.12
C GLN A 187 1.91 -24.24 -7.43
N SER A 188 1.99 -22.93 -7.70
CA SER A 188 2.63 -22.39 -8.91
C SER A 188 4.16 -22.39 -8.85
N GLY A 189 4.76 -22.75 -7.71
CA GLY A 189 6.22 -22.78 -7.53
C GLY A 189 6.86 -21.40 -7.61
N ARG A 190 6.08 -20.31 -7.55
CA ARG A 190 6.60 -18.94 -7.48
C ARG A 190 7.25 -18.76 -6.11
N ARG A 191 8.56 -19.00 -6.06
CA ARG A 191 9.36 -18.83 -4.86
C ARG A 191 9.34 -17.37 -4.43
N VAL A 192 8.95 -17.17 -3.18
CA VAL A 192 9.25 -15.95 -2.42
C VAL A 192 10.77 -15.84 -2.38
N SER A 193 11.35 -14.81 -2.99
CA SER A 193 12.73 -14.45 -2.66
C SER A 193 12.68 -14.07 -1.18
N ALA A 194 13.41 -14.82 -0.34
CA ALA A 194 13.58 -14.47 1.06
C ALA A 194 14.37 -13.15 1.14
N GLY A 195 13.65 -12.03 0.95
CA GLY A 195 14.18 -10.68 1.06
C GLY A 195 14.30 -10.31 2.53
N LEU A 196 15.50 -10.53 3.07
CA LEU A 196 16.12 -9.79 4.16
C LEU A 196 15.18 -9.36 5.31
N ASN A 197 14.97 -10.27 6.26
CA ASN A 197 14.70 -9.89 7.64
C ASN A 197 15.96 -9.20 8.22
N ASN A 198 16.20 -7.94 7.86
CA ASN A 198 17.18 -7.11 8.55
C ASN A 198 16.49 -6.36 9.70
N THR A 199 15.95 -7.11 10.65
CA THR A 199 16.06 -6.68 12.05
C THR A 199 17.51 -6.91 12.45
N GLU A 200 18.38 -5.95 12.11
CA GLU A 200 19.61 -5.78 12.88
C GLU A 200 19.17 -5.48 14.30
N LYS A 201 19.16 -6.51 15.15
CA LYS A 201 19.26 -6.33 16.59
C LYS A 201 20.52 -5.50 16.81
N ILE A 202 20.34 -4.24 17.19
CA ILE A 202 21.42 -3.40 17.70
C ILE A 202 22.20 -4.26 18.72
N PRO A 203 23.49 -4.55 18.49
CA PRO A 203 24.27 -5.36 19.41
C PRO A 203 24.17 -4.75 20.81
N GLN A 204 23.92 -5.57 21.84
CA GLN A 204 23.78 -5.06 23.22
C GLN A 204 24.99 -4.22 23.69
N ALA A 205 26.15 -4.40 23.05
CA ALA A 205 27.33 -3.56 23.24
C ALA A 205 27.11 -2.08 22.84
N MET A 206 26.36 -1.82 21.76
CA MET A 206 26.02 -0.47 21.29
C MET A 206 24.96 0.21 22.18
N LEU A 207 24.01 -0.56 22.74
CA LEU A 207 23.06 -0.05 23.74
C LEU A 207 23.78 0.40 25.01
N LYS A 208 24.79 -0.37 25.47
CA LYS A 208 25.63 -0.01 26.62
C LYS A 208 26.51 1.22 26.34
N ALA A 209 26.98 1.40 25.10
CA ALA A 209 27.73 2.59 24.72
C ALA A 209 26.84 3.85 24.72
N ALA A 210 25.64 3.78 24.15
CA ALA A 210 24.70 4.92 24.12
C ALA A 210 24.21 5.34 25.52
N VAL A 211 23.97 4.38 26.42
CA VAL A 211 23.62 4.66 27.82
C VAL A 211 24.79 5.29 28.59
N ARG A 212 26.04 4.95 28.24
CA ARG A 212 27.24 5.49 28.89
C ARG A 212 27.58 6.93 28.44
N TRP A 213 27.05 7.40 27.31
CA TRP A 213 27.20 8.78 26.83
C TRP A 213 26.08 9.73 27.26
N ASN A 214 24.97 9.22 27.83
CA ASN A 214 23.85 10.05 28.29
C ASN A 214 23.87 10.33 29.81
N VAL A 215 25.02 10.12 30.46
CA VAL A 215 25.28 10.49 31.86
C VAL A 215 26.57 11.30 31.91
N SER A 216 26.62 12.44 31.21
CA SER A 216 27.64 13.48 31.43
C SER A 216 27.27 14.82 30.75
N LEU A 217 26.05 15.32 30.94
CA LEU A 217 25.67 16.70 30.58
C LEU A 217 24.92 17.38 31.74
N HIS A 218 25.44 17.22 32.95
CA HIS A 218 25.06 18.02 34.12
C HIS A 218 26.29 18.47 34.92
N SER A 219 27.26 19.05 34.22
CA SER A 219 28.16 20.08 34.75
C SER A 219 28.96 20.68 33.59
N ILE A 220 29.27 21.98 33.69
CA ILE A 220 30.13 22.78 32.80
C ILE A 220 29.38 23.36 31.58
N GLY A 221 29.15 24.67 31.45
CA GLY A 221 29.57 25.78 32.30
C GLY A 221 28.87 27.10 31.90
N GLN A 222 28.41 27.81 32.93
CA GLN A 222 28.52 29.26 32.97
C GLN A 222 30.01 29.62 33.08
N GLN A 223 30.51 30.47 32.18
CA GLN A 223 31.51 31.54 32.35
C GLN A 223 32.42 31.73 31.13
N LEU A 224 32.44 32.98 30.63
CA LEU A 224 33.45 33.68 29.82
C LEU A 224 33.51 33.23 28.33
N LEU A 225 33.17 34.05 27.33
CA LEU A 225 33.30 35.51 27.12
C LEU A 225 32.03 36.15 26.54
#